data_AF-A0A7L4R379-F1
#
_entry.id   AF-A0A7L4R379-F1
#
_cell.length_a   1.000
_cell.length_b   1.000
_cell.length_c   1.000
_cell.angle_alpha   90.00
_cell.angle_beta   90.00
_cell.angle_gamma   90.00
#
_symmetry.space_group_name_H-M   'P 1'
#
loop_
_entity.id
_entity.type
_entity.pdbx_description
1 polymer ?
#
loop_
_entity_poly.entity_id
_entity_poly.type
_entity_poly.pdbx_seq_one_letter_code
_entity_poly.pdbx_strand_id
1 'polypeptide(L)'
;MANETIVVGVVSPYWDWFQSVFWIIILVIILLIVYFIMKEIRLMANTRRLAEIDLEKEKLSFMKTEMAQRGQPFFRIPPEKMGEIKTLADENIVLETDIYAQHNVVDKRIQRLENKVKLTKLDRLIERIKNEEKKLE
;
A
#
# COMPACT_ATOMS: atom_id res chain seq x y z
N MET A 1 46.63 -54.85 -22.15
CA MET A 1 46.76 -53.77 -21.16
C MET A 1 46.62 -52.47 -21.94
N ALA A 2 45.45 -51.84 -21.86
CA ALA A 2 45.18 -50.61 -22.59
C ALA A 2 45.93 -49.48 -21.88
N ASN A 3 46.93 -48.91 -22.55
CA ASN A 3 47.59 -47.71 -22.07
C ASN A 3 46.62 -46.53 -22.25
N GLU A 4 46.01 -46.11 -21.15
CA GLU A 4 45.35 -44.83 -21.07
C GLU A 4 46.41 -43.73 -21.26
N THR A 5 46.51 -43.23 -22.49
CA THR A 5 47.23 -42.00 -22.77
C THR A 5 46.44 -40.87 -22.13
N ILE A 6 46.83 -40.49 -20.92
CA ILE A 6 46.38 -39.26 -20.27
C ILE A 6 46.85 -38.13 -21.19
N VAL A 7 45.92 -37.59 -21.98
CA VAL A 7 46.15 -36.37 -22.74
C VAL A 7 46.20 -35.24 -21.72
N VAL A 8 47.40 -34.97 -21.20
CA VAL A 8 47.66 -33.77 -20.42
C VAL A 8 47.61 -32.64 -21.42
N GLY A 9 46.45 -32.00 -21.52
CA GLY A 9 46.27 -30.79 -22.30
C GLY A 9 47.33 -29.79 -21.85
N VAL A 10 48.20 -29.38 -22.77
CA VAL A 10 49.21 -28.36 -22.51
C VAL A 10 48.47 -27.04 -22.34
N VAL A 11 48.01 -26.79 -21.11
CA VAL A 11 47.46 -25.50 -20.73
C VAL A 11 48.64 -24.52 -20.82
N SER A 12 48.51 -23.55 -21.71
CA SER A 12 49.53 -22.53 -21.90
C SER A 12 49.83 -21.85 -20.56
N PRO A 13 51.11 -21.64 -20.17
CA PRO A 13 51.46 -20.99 -18.90
C PRO A 13 50.81 -19.61 -18.68
N TYR A 14 50.42 -18.95 -19.78
CA TYR A 14 49.66 -17.69 -19.74
C TYR A 14 48.23 -17.86 -19.19
N TRP A 15 47.63 -19.04 -19.31
CA TRP A 15 46.28 -19.34 -18.87
C TRP A 15 46.18 -19.48 -17.34
N ASP A 16 47.15 -20.14 -16.71
CA ASP A 16 47.19 -20.28 -15.25
C ASP A 16 47.47 -18.93 -14.56
N TRP A 17 48.33 -18.10 -15.17
CA TRP A 17 48.54 -16.72 -14.74
C TRP A 17 47.26 -15.89 -14.90
N PHE A 18 46.57 -16.00 -16.03
CA PHE A 18 45.30 -15.30 -16.27
C PHE A 18 44.22 -15.72 -15.28
N GLN A 19 44.06 -17.01 -15.01
CA GLN A 19 43.08 -17.53 -14.05
C GLN A 19 43.33 -17.00 -12.64
N SER A 20 44.58 -16.92 -12.22
CA SER A 20 44.94 -16.36 -10.90
C SER A 20 44.59 -14.88 -10.80
N VAL A 21 44.95 -14.08 -11.82
CA VAL A 21 44.64 -12.64 -11.86
C VAL A 21 43.14 -12.37 -12.00
N PHE A 22 42.40 -13.24 -12.69
CA PHE A 22 40.96 -13.14 -12.89
C PHE A 22 40.18 -13.13 -11.57
N TRP A 23 40.56 -14.00 -10.61
CA TRP A 23 39.93 -14.01 -9.28
C TRP A 23 40.20 -12.73 -8.48
N ILE A 24 41.41 -12.17 -8.59
CA ILE A 24 41.74 -10.87 -7.97
C ILE A 24 40.88 -9.75 -8.57
N ILE A 25 40.75 -9.72 -9.91
CA ILE A 25 39.93 -8.71 -10.61
C ILE A 25 38.47 -8.81 -10.17
N ILE A 26 37.91 -10.02 -10.07
CA ILE A 26 36.54 -10.24 -9.57
C ILE A 26 36.38 -9.69 -8.16
N LEU A 27 37.33 -9.95 -7.26
CA LEU A 27 37.27 -9.47 -5.88
C LEU A 27 37.25 -7.94 -5.83
N VAL A 28 38.08 -7.27 -6.64
CA VAL A 28 38.09 -5.81 -6.75
C VAL A 28 36.76 -5.27 -7.29
N ILE A 29 36.15 -5.94 -8.28
CA ILE A 29 34.84 -5.56 -8.81
C ILE A 29 33.76 -5.68 -7.74
N ILE A 30 33.74 -6.77 -6.97
CA ILE A 30 32.79 -6.96 -5.88
C ILE A 30 32.96 -5.84 -4.83
N LEU A 31 34.20 -5.50 -4.48
CA LEU A 31 34.50 -4.42 -3.55
C LEU A 31 34.02 -3.05 -4.08
N LEU A 32 34.17 -2.79 -5.38
CA LEU A 32 33.60 -1.60 -6.03
C LEU A 32 32.07 -1.58 -5.95
N ILE A 33 31.41 -2.71 -6.18
CA ILE A 33 29.94 -2.83 -6.07
C ILE A 33 29.50 -2.52 -4.64
N VAL A 34 30.14 -3.12 -3.64
CA VAL A 34 29.83 -2.87 -2.21
C VAL A 34 30.06 -1.40 -1.84
N TYR A 35 31.18 -0.82 -2.29
CA TYR A 35 31.46 0.60 -2.12
C TYR A 35 30.39 1.47 -2.78
N PHE A 36 29.95 1.12 -3.99
CA PHE A 36 28.92 1.85 -4.72
C PHE A 36 27.56 1.79 -4.01
N ILE A 37 27.17 0.63 -3.48
CA ILE A 37 25.95 0.46 -2.68
C ILE A 37 26.00 1.38 -1.44
N MET A 38 27.11 1.37 -0.69
CA MET A 38 27.26 2.25 0.48
C MET A 38 27.22 3.74 0.08
N LYS A 39 27.82 4.09 -1.06
CA LYS A 39 27.81 5.47 -1.59
C LYS A 39 26.40 5.91 -2.01
N GLU A 40 25.65 5.07 -2.70
CA GLU A 40 24.27 5.33 -3.12
C GLU A 40 23.32 5.45 -1.92
N ILE A 41 23.43 4.55 -0.93
CA ILE A 41 22.61 4.65 0.29
C ILE A 41 22.91 5.95 1.04
N ARG A 42 24.17 6.37 1.11
CA ARG A 42 24.55 7.67 1.70
C ARG A 42 24.02 8.86 0.92
N LEU A 43 23.99 8.77 -0.41
CA LEU A 43 23.43 9.79 -1.29
C LEU A 43 21.91 9.90 -1.09
N MET A 44 21.20 8.78 -1.12
CA MET A 44 19.75 8.72 -0.90
C MET A 44 19.33 9.15 0.51
N ALA A 45 20.16 8.91 1.54
CA ALA A 45 19.88 9.39 2.89
C ALA A 45 19.87 10.94 2.97
N ASN A 46 20.74 11.60 2.20
CA ASN A 46 20.72 13.06 2.05
C ASN A 46 19.59 13.53 1.13
N THR A 47 19.31 12.79 0.04
CA THR A 47 18.21 13.11 -0.88
C THR A 47 16.84 12.91 -0.26
N ARG A 48 16.65 11.98 0.69
CA ARG A 48 15.38 11.87 1.43
C ARG A 48 15.11 13.10 2.29
N ARG A 49 16.12 13.61 2.99
CA ARG A 49 16.02 14.90 3.68
C ARG A 49 15.78 16.04 2.70
N LEU A 50 16.46 16.04 1.54
CA LEU A 50 16.23 17.07 0.52
C LEU A 50 14.85 16.96 -0.12
N ALA A 51 14.30 15.77 -0.32
CA ALA A 51 12.98 15.54 -0.92
C ALA A 51 11.85 15.82 0.07
N GLU A 52 12.04 15.56 1.37
CA GLU A 52 11.14 16.03 2.42
C GLU A 52 11.20 17.55 2.55
N ILE A 53 12.40 18.14 2.53
CA ILE A 53 12.59 19.60 2.57
C ILE A 53 12.09 20.26 1.27
N ASP A 54 12.23 19.63 0.11
CA ASP A 54 11.66 20.12 -1.16
C ASP A 54 10.16 19.93 -1.20
N LEU A 55 9.60 18.83 -0.67
CA LEU A 55 8.15 18.71 -0.50
C LEU A 55 7.60 19.77 0.46
N GLU A 56 8.32 20.09 1.53
CA GLU A 56 7.95 21.15 2.45
C GLU A 56 8.13 22.54 1.83
N LYS A 57 9.21 22.79 1.08
CA LYS A 57 9.43 24.05 0.35
C LYS A 57 8.48 24.21 -0.81
N GLU A 58 8.13 23.14 -1.52
CA GLU A 58 7.18 23.12 -2.62
C GLU A 58 5.78 23.35 -2.06
N LYS A 59 5.38 22.71 -0.96
CA LYS A 59 4.14 23.06 -0.22
C LYS A 59 4.14 24.49 0.30
N LEU A 60 5.26 24.99 0.82
CA LEU A 60 5.38 26.40 1.23
C LEU A 60 5.33 27.34 0.03
N SER A 61 5.86 26.94 -1.11
CA SER A 61 5.85 27.72 -2.33
C SER A 61 4.46 27.74 -2.94
N PHE A 62 3.75 26.62 -2.96
CA PHE A 62 2.34 26.50 -3.36
C PHE A 62 1.45 27.29 -2.40
N MET A 63 1.65 27.18 -1.08
CA MET A 63 0.98 28.05 -0.11
C MET A 63 1.33 29.51 -0.32
N LYS A 64 2.58 29.87 -0.63
CA LYS A 64 2.98 31.26 -0.88
C LYS A 64 2.43 31.78 -2.20
N THR A 65 2.34 30.98 -3.24
CA THR A 65 1.71 31.36 -4.52
C THR A 65 0.19 31.39 -4.40
N GLU A 66 -0.41 30.52 -3.59
CA GLU A 66 -1.83 30.57 -3.25
C GLU A 66 -2.13 31.76 -2.31
N MET A 67 -1.22 32.13 -1.40
CA MET A 67 -1.28 33.35 -0.57
C MET A 67 -0.98 34.62 -1.37
N ALA A 68 -0.15 34.55 -2.42
CA ALA A 68 0.11 35.68 -3.30
C ALA A 68 -1.06 35.91 -4.27
N GLN A 69 -1.74 34.84 -4.71
CA GLN A 69 -3.01 34.93 -5.43
C GLN A 69 -4.17 35.36 -4.50
N ARG A 70 -4.19 34.92 -3.24
CA ARG A 70 -5.09 35.41 -2.19
C ARG A 70 -4.46 36.56 -1.41
N GLY A 71 -4.26 37.69 -2.07
CA GLY A 71 -3.54 38.88 -1.57
C GLY A 71 -4.00 39.55 -0.25
N GLN A 72 -4.51 38.84 0.76
CA GLN A 72 -4.65 39.30 2.15
C GLN A 72 -4.64 38.13 3.17
N PRO A 73 -3.51 37.78 3.81
CA PRO A 73 -3.48 36.80 4.89
C PRO A 73 -3.44 37.46 6.28
N PHE A 74 -4.35 38.40 6.55
CA PHE A 74 -4.63 38.90 7.91
C PHE A 74 -6.11 39.22 8.17
N PHE A 75 -7.05 38.64 7.41
CA PHE A 75 -8.41 38.55 7.92
C PHE A 75 -8.43 37.47 9.00
N ARG A 76 -8.36 37.88 10.27
CA ARG A 76 -9.06 37.18 11.35
C ARG A 76 -10.41 36.76 10.77
N ILE A 77 -10.76 35.47 10.77
CA ILE A 77 -12.08 35.00 10.34
C ILE A 77 -13.09 35.99 10.93
N PRO A 78 -13.90 36.71 10.12
CA PRO A 78 -14.84 37.67 10.67
C PRO A 78 -15.67 36.94 11.72
N PRO A 79 -15.91 37.50 12.92
CA PRO A 79 -16.66 36.81 13.98
C PRO A 79 -18.03 36.33 13.49
N GLU A 80 -18.58 36.98 12.47
CA GLU A 80 -19.79 36.60 11.75
C GLU A 80 -19.68 35.24 11.02
N LYS A 81 -18.55 34.96 10.35
CA LYS A 81 -18.30 33.69 9.64
C LYS A 81 -17.91 32.55 10.58
N MET A 82 -17.40 32.87 11.77
CA MET A 82 -17.17 31.86 12.82
C MET A 82 -18.50 31.31 13.36
N GLY A 83 -19.53 32.15 13.45
CA GLY A 83 -20.88 31.72 13.82
C GLY A 83 -21.47 30.73 12.83
N GLU A 84 -21.39 31.05 11.53
CA GLU A 84 -21.86 30.17 10.44
C GLU A 84 -21.12 28.83 10.38
N ILE A 85 -19.80 28.83 10.63
CA ILE A 85 -19.03 27.58 10.72
C ILE A 85 -19.47 26.73 11.91
N LYS A 86 -19.78 27.37 13.05
CA LYS A 86 -20.25 26.65 14.24
C LYS A 86 -21.65 26.06 14.01
N THR A 87 -22.57 26.80 13.39
CA THR A 87 -23.91 26.26 13.08
C THR A 87 -23.82 25.10 12.11
N LEU A 88 -22.99 25.19 11.08
CA LEU A 88 -22.75 24.09 10.14
C LEU A 88 -22.10 22.87 10.82
N ALA A 89 -21.24 23.08 11.82
CA ALA A 89 -20.67 21.98 12.60
C ALA A 89 -21.72 21.29 13.48
N ASP A 90 -22.57 22.08 14.16
CA ASP A 90 -23.66 21.55 14.99
C ASP A 90 -24.69 20.79 14.12
N GLU A 91 -25.05 21.32 12.95
CA GLU A 91 -25.93 20.66 11.97
C GLU A 91 -25.33 19.33 11.47
N ASN A 92 -24.03 19.29 11.20
CA ASN A 92 -23.37 18.06 10.77
C ASN A 92 -23.38 16.97 11.86
N ILE A 93 -23.19 17.33 13.14
CA ILE A 93 -23.26 16.37 14.25
C ILE A 93 -24.66 15.76 14.38
N VAL A 94 -25.70 16.59 14.22
CA VAL A 94 -27.09 16.14 14.23
C VAL A 94 -27.37 15.21 13.04
N LEU A 95 -26.90 15.59 11.85
CA LEU A 95 -27.07 14.79 10.64
C LEU A 95 -26.34 13.45 10.74
N GLU A 96 -25.12 13.42 11.27
CA GLU A 96 -24.36 12.19 11.51
C GLU A 96 -25.10 11.25 12.48
N THR A 97 -25.68 11.81 13.53
CA THR A 97 -26.48 11.04 14.50
C THR A 97 -27.73 10.44 13.87
N ASP A 98 -28.45 11.20 13.03
CA ASP A 98 -29.63 10.70 12.32
C ASP A 98 -29.26 9.63 11.28
N ILE A 99 -28.20 9.84 10.51
CA ILE A 99 -27.67 8.85 9.56
C ILE A 99 -27.35 7.53 10.29
N TYR A 100 -26.69 7.60 11.44
CA TYR A 100 -26.38 6.43 12.25
C TYR A 100 -27.64 5.72 12.75
N ALA A 101 -28.66 6.47 13.19
CA ALA A 101 -29.94 5.90 13.60
C ALA A 101 -30.65 5.20 12.42
N GLN A 102 -30.68 5.83 11.25
CA GLN A 102 -31.24 5.25 10.04
C GLN A 102 -30.51 3.96 9.62
N HIS A 103 -29.18 3.95 9.65
CA HIS A 103 -28.38 2.77 9.34
C HIS A 103 -28.72 1.58 10.25
N ASN A 104 -28.81 1.83 11.56
CA ASN A 104 -29.20 0.80 12.53
C ASN A 104 -30.61 0.23 12.27
N VAL A 105 -31.56 1.06 11.84
CA VAL A 105 -32.91 0.61 11.48
C VAL A 105 -32.87 -0.27 10.23
N VAL A 106 -32.06 0.11 9.23
CA VAL A 106 -31.86 -0.67 8.00
C VAL A 106 -31.22 -2.02 8.31
N ASP A 107 -30.16 -2.07 9.11
CA ASP A 107 -29.50 -3.33 9.50
C ASP A 107 -30.46 -4.28 10.21
N LYS A 108 -31.26 -3.78 11.15
CA LYS A 108 -32.30 -4.58 11.83
C LYS A 108 -33.38 -5.09 10.87
N ARG A 109 -33.66 -4.39 9.77
CA ARG A 109 -34.60 -4.85 8.74
C ARG A 109 -33.96 -5.94 7.87
N ILE A 110 -32.70 -5.75 7.46
CA ILE A 110 -31.93 -6.73 6.70
C ILE A 110 -31.85 -8.05 7.48
N GLN A 111 -31.44 -7.99 8.76
CA GLN A 111 -31.34 -9.19 9.60
C GLN A 111 -32.68 -9.94 9.72
N ARG A 112 -33.80 -9.21 9.85
CA ARG A 112 -35.14 -9.82 9.88
C ARG A 112 -35.50 -10.48 8.55
N LEU A 113 -35.16 -9.85 7.43
CA LEU A 113 -35.39 -10.43 6.10
C LEU A 113 -34.54 -11.67 5.86
N GLU A 114 -33.26 -11.64 6.24
CA GLU A 114 -32.38 -12.80 6.17
C GLU A 114 -32.93 -13.98 6.97
N ASN A 115 -33.40 -13.74 8.19
CA ASN A 115 -33.99 -14.78 9.03
C ASN A 115 -35.26 -15.35 8.40
N LYS A 116 -36.13 -14.52 7.81
CA LYS A 116 -37.32 -14.99 7.08
C LYS A 116 -36.94 -15.87 5.89
N VAL A 117 -35.96 -15.44 5.08
CA VAL A 117 -35.50 -16.21 3.91
C VAL A 117 -34.90 -17.56 4.35
N LYS A 118 -34.13 -17.59 5.43
CA LYS A 118 -33.59 -18.84 6.00
C LYS A 118 -34.71 -19.80 6.42
N LEU A 119 -35.73 -19.32 7.12
CA LEU A 119 -36.89 -20.12 7.50
C LEU A 119 -37.65 -20.64 6.28
N THR A 120 -37.96 -19.79 5.30
CA THR A 120 -38.64 -20.23 4.07
C THR A 120 -37.84 -21.27 3.29
N LYS A 121 -36.52 -21.15 3.24
CA LYS A 121 -35.65 -22.17 2.63
C LYS A 121 -35.72 -23.49 3.40
N LEU A 122 -35.74 -23.44 4.73
CA LEU A 122 -35.87 -24.62 5.58
C LEU A 122 -37.24 -25.32 5.37
N ASP A 123 -38.34 -24.56 5.35
CA ASP A 123 -39.68 -25.09 5.10
C ASP A 123 -39.77 -25.83 3.77
N ARG A 124 -39.20 -25.25 2.69
CA ARG A 124 -39.14 -25.90 1.37
C ARG A 124 -38.34 -27.20 1.36
N LEU A 125 -37.27 -27.28 2.16
CA LEU A 125 -36.47 -28.50 2.28
C LEU A 125 -37.27 -29.58 3.03
N ILE A 126 -37.95 -29.23 4.11
CA ILE A 126 -38.82 -30.15 4.87
C ILE A 126 -39.94 -30.68 3.98
N GLU A 127 -40.59 -29.81 3.21
CA GLU A 127 -41.65 -30.22 2.28
C GLU A 127 -41.14 -31.17 1.20
N ARG A 128 -39.93 -30.93 0.68
CA ARG A 128 -39.29 -31.85 -0.27
C ARG A 128 -39.03 -33.22 0.36
N ILE A 129 -38.46 -33.27 1.56
CA ILE A 129 -38.20 -34.52 2.29
C ILE A 129 -39.51 -35.29 2.50
N LYS A 130 -40.57 -34.62 2.99
CA LYS A 130 -41.88 -35.25 3.20
C LYS A 130 -42.47 -35.83 1.91
N ASN A 131 -42.30 -35.14 0.79
CA ASN A 131 -42.76 -35.61 -0.52
C ASN A 131 -41.91 -36.78 -1.05
N GLU A 132 -40.63 -36.85 -0.70
CA GLU A 132 -39.77 -37.99 -1.00
C GLU A 132 -40.12 -39.21 -0.13
N GLU A 133 -40.39 -39.03 1.16
CA GLU A 133 -40.87 -40.10 2.06
C GLU A 133 -42.18 -40.70 1.57
N LYS A 134 -43.16 -39.87 1.21
CA LYS A 134 -44.47 -40.35 0.68
C LYS A 134 -44.36 -41.11 -0.65
N LYS A 135 -43.26 -40.98 -1.39
CA LYS A 135 -43.02 -41.74 -2.62
C LYS A 135 -42.33 -43.08 -2.37
N LEU A 136 -41.75 -43.26 -1.19
CA LEU A 136 -41.04 -44.47 -0.77
C LEU A 136 -41.96 -45.42 0.03
N GLU A 137 -43.06 -44.92 0.60
CA GLU A 137 -44.22 -45.68 1.07
C GLU A 137 -45.18 -46.04 -0.08
#